data_AF-S4PVH3-F1
#
_entry.id   AF-S4PVH3-F1
#
_cell.length_a   1.000
_cell.length_b   1.000
_cell.length_c   1.000
_cell.angle_alpha   90.00
_cell.angle_beta   90.00
_cell.angle_gamma   90.00
#
_symmetry.space_group_name_H-M   'P 1'
#
loop_
_entity.id
_entity.type
_entity.pdbx_description
1 polymer ?
#
loop_
_entity_poly.entity_id
_entity_poly.type
_entity_poly.pdbx_seq_one_letter_code
_entity_poly.pdbx_strand_id
1 'polypeptide(L)'
;MLKEFFDNYNDFEALAAIFEPHIQLLGRVDLELYPVKVERKVSEILQYMKQTLEVKTYTQMAKEKVRPKALRLYEPDIQEVFTGSKSSRMSRENADRARLEGKYKKEMKGALREIRRDKAYIASVKIRQKIHGDNIRKEKVKQIYKDASIQQGELNKLKRVK
;
A
#
# COMPACT_ATOMS: atom_id res chain seq x y z
N MET A 1 4.66 -40.68 61.94
CA MET A 1 3.37 -40.84 61.26
C MET A 1 2.72 -39.50 60.92
N LEU A 2 1.89 -38.87 61.77
CA LEU A 2 1.13 -37.65 61.36
C LEU A 2 2.03 -36.46 60.96
N LYS A 3 3.15 -36.25 61.69
CA LYS A 3 4.18 -35.27 61.31
C LYS A 3 4.81 -35.59 59.95
N GLU A 4 5.19 -36.83 59.73
CA GLU A 4 5.80 -37.29 58.46
C GLU A 4 4.82 -37.14 57.29
N PHE A 5 3.54 -37.43 57.49
CA PHE A 5 2.52 -37.18 56.48
C PHE A 5 2.40 -35.69 56.14
N PHE A 6 2.35 -34.83 57.15
CA PHE A 6 2.31 -33.39 56.93
C PHE A 6 3.55 -32.89 56.18
N ASP A 7 4.73 -33.41 56.51
CA ASP A 7 5.96 -33.09 55.81
C ASP A 7 5.93 -33.54 54.33
N ASN A 8 5.36 -34.71 54.05
CA ASN A 8 5.22 -35.23 52.67
C ASN A 8 4.20 -34.46 51.83
N TYR A 9 3.16 -33.88 52.45
CA TYR A 9 2.15 -33.09 51.74
C TYR A 9 2.53 -31.61 51.63
N ASN A 10 3.74 -31.22 52.03
CA ASN A 10 4.14 -29.82 52.04
C ASN A 10 4.10 -29.14 50.66
N ASP A 11 4.29 -29.88 49.57
CA ASP A 11 4.33 -29.30 48.23
C ASP A 11 2.93 -28.96 47.67
N PHE A 12 1.86 -29.42 48.32
CA PHE A 12 0.50 -29.16 47.87
C PHE A 12 -0.04 -27.82 48.38
N GLU A 13 -0.55 -26.99 47.47
CA GLU A 13 -1.22 -25.73 47.81
C GLU A 13 -2.47 -25.94 48.68
N ALA A 14 -3.11 -27.12 48.58
CA ALA A 14 -4.30 -27.48 49.36
C ALA A 14 -4.00 -28.01 50.78
N LEU A 15 -2.74 -27.92 51.26
CA LEU A 15 -2.32 -28.51 52.53
C LEU A 15 -3.19 -28.10 53.72
N ALA A 16 -3.49 -26.80 53.87
CA ALA A 16 -4.29 -26.37 55.02
C ALA A 16 -5.72 -26.91 54.96
N ALA A 17 -6.34 -27.02 53.77
CA ALA A 17 -7.68 -27.59 53.66
C ALA A 17 -7.71 -29.09 54.08
N ILE A 18 -6.63 -29.82 53.81
CA ILE A 18 -6.50 -31.24 54.17
C ILE A 18 -6.22 -31.40 55.67
N PHE A 19 -5.34 -30.58 56.26
CA PHE A 19 -4.88 -30.76 57.64
C PHE A 19 -5.63 -29.94 58.69
N GLU A 20 -6.45 -28.97 58.31
CA GLU A 20 -7.35 -28.21 59.20
C GLU A 20 -8.21 -29.13 60.10
N PRO A 21 -8.95 -30.14 59.59
CA PRO A 21 -9.74 -31.01 60.45
C PRO A 21 -8.88 -31.82 61.44
N HIS A 22 -7.65 -32.16 61.07
CA HIS A 22 -6.74 -32.92 61.92
C HIS A 22 -6.23 -32.07 63.09
N ILE A 23 -5.92 -30.79 62.83
CA ILE A 23 -5.55 -29.81 63.86
C ILE A 23 -6.72 -29.59 64.82
N GLN A 24 -7.94 -29.46 64.30
CA GLN A 24 -9.15 -29.29 65.10
C GLN A 24 -9.44 -30.53 65.97
N LEU A 25 -9.27 -31.73 65.43
CA LEU A 25 -9.46 -32.98 66.18
C LEU A 25 -8.45 -33.12 67.32
N LEU A 26 -7.17 -32.85 67.05
CA LEU A 26 -6.12 -32.89 68.07
C LEU A 26 -6.30 -31.82 69.15
N GLY A 27 -6.89 -30.67 68.81
CA GLY A 27 -7.24 -29.63 69.79
C GLY A 27 -8.44 -29.97 70.68
N ARG A 28 -9.24 -30.99 70.35
CA ARG A 28 -10.38 -31.47 71.16
C ARG A 28 -10.02 -32.63 72.09
N VAL A 29 -8.80 -33.15 72.02
CA VAL A 29 -8.38 -34.26 72.88
C VAL A 29 -8.00 -33.69 74.25
N ASP A 30 -8.60 -34.24 75.32
CA ASP A 30 -8.27 -33.89 76.69
C ASP A 30 -6.89 -34.46 77.07
N LEU A 31 -5.84 -33.65 76.86
CA LEU A 31 -4.45 -34.06 77.06
C LEU A 31 -4.11 -34.34 78.53
N GLU A 32 -4.93 -33.86 79.48
CA GLU A 32 -4.78 -34.08 80.92
C GLU A 32 -4.92 -35.56 81.32
N LEU A 33 -5.62 -36.36 80.51
CA LEU A 33 -5.84 -37.79 80.76
C LEU A 33 -4.68 -38.68 80.26
N TYR A 34 -3.68 -38.08 79.60
CA TYR A 34 -2.59 -38.81 78.95
C TYR A 34 -1.23 -38.58 79.64
N PRO A 35 -0.28 -39.52 79.52
CA PRO A 35 1.07 -39.32 80.03
C PRO A 35 1.75 -38.08 79.41
N VAL A 36 2.51 -37.35 80.22
CA VAL A 36 3.25 -36.12 79.84
C VAL A 36 4.07 -36.26 78.55
N LYS A 37 4.57 -37.46 78.24
CA LYS A 37 5.32 -37.73 76.99
C LYS A 37 4.47 -37.59 75.73
N VAL A 38 3.18 -37.93 75.81
CA VAL A 38 2.22 -37.85 74.70
C VAL A 38 1.77 -36.41 74.51
N GLU A 39 1.42 -35.74 75.61
CA GLU A 39 1.05 -34.33 75.65
C GLU A 39 2.12 -33.45 74.96
N ARG A 40 3.39 -33.61 75.37
CA ARG A 40 4.51 -32.86 74.77
C ARG A 40 4.60 -33.07 73.26
N LYS A 41 4.59 -34.34 72.81
CA LYS A 41 4.68 -34.65 71.38
C LYS A 41 3.51 -34.09 70.57
N VAL A 42 2.30 -34.14 71.11
CA VAL A 42 1.11 -33.59 70.44
C VAL A 42 1.19 -32.07 70.35
N SER A 43 1.60 -31.40 71.44
CA SER A 43 1.79 -29.95 71.46
C SER A 43 2.86 -29.47 70.47
N GLU A 44 3.99 -30.17 70.39
CA GLU A 44 5.08 -29.89 69.44
C GLU A 44 4.60 -30.03 67.99
N ILE A 45 3.85 -31.09 67.68
CA ILE A 45 3.32 -31.33 66.33
C ILE A 45 2.27 -30.28 65.96
N LEU A 46 1.37 -29.93 66.88
CA LEU A 46 0.35 -28.90 66.66
C LEU A 46 0.97 -27.52 66.41
N GLN A 47 1.98 -27.15 67.20
CA GLN A 47 2.69 -25.89 67.02
C GLN A 47 3.42 -25.85 65.67
N TYR A 48 4.10 -26.93 65.32
CA TYR A 48 4.78 -27.07 64.03
C TYR A 48 3.81 -26.92 62.85
N MET A 49 2.68 -27.63 62.87
CA MET A 49 1.68 -27.55 61.80
C MET A 49 1.10 -26.16 61.63
N LYS A 50 0.74 -25.47 62.73
CA LYS A 50 0.21 -24.11 62.67
C LYS A 50 1.23 -23.12 62.08
N GLN A 51 2.48 -23.19 62.53
CA GLN A 51 3.56 -22.33 62.02
C GLN A 51 3.79 -22.55 60.52
N THR A 52 3.80 -23.79 60.05
CA THR A 52 3.98 -24.09 58.62
C THR A 52 2.80 -23.61 57.76
N LEU A 53 1.57 -23.66 58.29
CA LEU A 53 0.39 -23.19 57.57
C LEU A 53 0.32 -21.66 57.49
N GLU A 54 0.75 -20.94 58.53
CA GLU A 54 0.80 -19.46 58.52
C GLU A 54 1.77 -18.91 57.48
N VAL A 55 2.88 -19.60 57.22
CA VAL A 55 3.89 -19.18 56.24
C VAL A 55 3.43 -19.43 54.80
N LYS A 56 2.53 -20.40 54.57
CA LYS A 56 2.06 -20.75 53.23
C LYS A 56 0.92 -19.83 52.81
N THR A 57 1.25 -18.85 51.97
CA THR A 57 0.27 -18.00 51.30
C THR A 57 -0.36 -18.72 50.12
N TYR A 58 -1.68 -18.79 50.06
CA TYR A 58 -2.41 -19.37 48.93
C TYR A 58 -2.24 -18.53 47.65
N THR A 59 -1.95 -19.21 46.54
CA THR A 59 -2.05 -18.67 45.19
C THR A 59 -3.50 -18.81 44.71
N GLN A 60 -4.05 -17.74 44.13
CA GLN A 60 -5.39 -17.80 43.55
C GLN A 60 -5.35 -18.61 42.26
N MET A 61 -6.27 -19.57 42.10
CA MET A 61 -6.40 -20.33 40.86
C MET A 61 -6.74 -19.36 39.71
N ALA A 62 -5.88 -19.33 38.70
CA ALA A 62 -6.11 -18.57 37.47
C ALA A 62 -6.28 -19.54 36.29
N LYS A 63 -7.07 -19.13 35.30
CA LYS A 63 -7.15 -19.86 34.02
C LYS A 63 -5.77 -19.89 33.36
N GLU A 64 -5.51 -20.95 32.62
CA GLU A 64 -4.27 -21.09 31.85
C GLU A 64 -4.10 -19.87 30.92
N LYS A 65 -2.94 -19.21 30.99
CA LYS A 65 -2.64 -18.03 30.19
C LYS A 65 -2.34 -18.45 28.76
N VAL A 66 -3.31 -18.31 27.87
CA VAL A 66 -3.13 -18.55 26.43
C VAL A 66 -2.31 -17.41 25.81
N ARG A 67 -1.24 -17.76 25.10
CA ARG A 67 -0.43 -16.76 24.37
C ARG A 67 -1.21 -16.23 23.15
N PRO A 68 -1.25 -14.91 22.92
CA PRO A 68 -1.96 -14.34 21.78
C PRO A 68 -1.33 -14.78 20.45
N LYS A 69 -2.17 -15.02 19.44
CA LYS A 69 -1.71 -15.39 18.09
C LYS A 69 -1.03 -14.19 17.43
N ALA A 70 0.10 -14.41 16.78
CA ALA A 70 0.78 -13.39 16.00
C ALA A 70 -0.07 -12.94 14.79
N LEU A 71 0.15 -11.70 14.35
CA LEU A 71 -0.47 -11.17 13.14
C LEU A 71 0.00 -11.94 11.90
N ARG A 72 -0.88 -12.03 10.88
CA ARG A 72 -0.53 -12.64 9.60
C ARG A 72 0.43 -11.73 8.85
N LEU A 73 1.58 -12.28 8.46
CA LEU A 73 2.54 -11.61 7.59
C LEU A 73 2.19 -11.92 6.14
N TYR A 74 2.31 -10.92 5.27
CA TYR A 74 2.11 -11.04 3.82
C TYR A 74 3.43 -10.91 3.10
N GLU A 75 3.59 -11.65 2.01
CA GLU A 75 4.74 -11.54 1.15
C GLU A 75 4.58 -10.37 0.17
N PRO A 76 5.63 -9.56 -0.02
CA PRO A 76 5.59 -8.44 -0.95
C PRO A 76 5.64 -8.92 -2.41
N ASP A 77 4.85 -8.28 -3.28
CA ASP A 77 4.83 -8.58 -4.71
C ASP A 77 5.96 -7.85 -5.46
N ILE A 78 7.13 -8.48 -5.51
CA ILE A 78 8.37 -7.91 -6.08
C ILE A 78 8.72 -8.64 -7.39
N GLN A 79 9.18 -7.88 -8.37
CA GLN A 79 9.74 -8.42 -9.61
C GLN A 79 11.26 -8.54 -9.46
N GLU A 80 11.83 -9.73 -9.67
CA GLU A 80 13.27 -10.00 -9.51
C GLU A 80 14.14 -9.10 -10.39
N VAL A 81 13.74 -8.91 -11.65
CA VAL A 81 14.43 -8.04 -12.61
C VAL A 81 13.51 -6.88 -12.99
N PHE A 82 13.81 -5.70 -12.44
CA PHE A 82 13.04 -4.49 -12.69
C PHE A 82 13.65 -3.66 -13.83
N THR A 83 12.96 -3.57 -14.96
CA THR A 83 13.42 -2.84 -16.16
C THR A 83 12.95 -1.37 -16.20
N GLY A 84 12.58 -0.79 -15.04
CA GLY A 84 12.15 0.61 -14.93
C GLY A 84 10.65 0.85 -15.06
N SER A 85 9.87 -0.16 -15.48
CA SER A 85 8.42 -0.13 -15.41
C SER A 85 7.89 -1.48 -14.96
N LYS A 86 6.84 -1.47 -14.12
CA LYS A 86 6.15 -2.71 -13.76
C LYS A 86 5.45 -3.22 -15.01
N SER A 87 5.95 -4.33 -15.56
CA SER A 87 5.19 -5.07 -16.56
C SER A 87 3.92 -5.55 -15.88
N SER A 88 2.77 -5.02 -16.29
CA SER A 88 1.48 -5.54 -15.80
C SER A 88 1.44 -7.04 -16.08
N ARG A 89 0.95 -7.84 -15.14
CA ARG A 89 0.72 -9.29 -15.30
C ARG A 89 -0.43 -9.52 -16.29
N MET A 90 -0.23 -9.09 -17.53
CA MET A 90 -1.16 -9.28 -18.62
C MET A 90 -0.86 -10.60 -19.30
N SER A 91 -1.92 -11.30 -19.73
CA SER A 91 -1.75 -12.39 -20.69
C SER A 91 -1.01 -11.88 -21.93
N ARG A 92 -0.21 -12.76 -22.53
CA ARG A 92 0.57 -12.47 -23.74
C ARG A 92 -0.28 -11.85 -24.84
N GLU A 93 -1.50 -12.36 -25.03
CA GLU A 93 -2.45 -11.85 -26.03
C GLU A 93 -2.83 -10.38 -25.80
N ASN A 94 -3.12 -10.02 -24.54
CA ASN A 94 -3.47 -8.64 -24.20
C ASN A 94 -2.27 -7.70 -24.33
N ALA A 95 -1.07 -8.17 -24.00
CA ALA A 95 0.16 -7.40 -24.16
C ALA A 95 0.44 -7.13 -25.64
N ASP A 96 0.28 -8.14 -26.50
CA ASP A 96 0.43 -8.01 -27.95
C ASP A 96 -0.61 -7.08 -28.55
N ARG A 97 -1.87 -7.17 -28.10
CA ARG A 97 -2.94 -6.24 -28.50
C ARG A 97 -2.60 -4.79 -28.15
N ALA A 98 -2.20 -4.53 -26.90
CA ALA A 98 -1.83 -3.18 -26.47
C ALA A 98 -0.64 -2.63 -27.28
N ARG A 99 0.36 -3.47 -27.57
CA ARG A 99 1.50 -3.11 -28.42
C ARG A 99 1.07 -2.76 -29.84
N LEU A 100 0.16 -3.53 -30.44
CA LEU A 100 -0.37 -3.28 -31.78
C LEU A 100 -1.20 -1.99 -31.83
N GLU A 101 -2.06 -1.76 -30.85
CA GLU A 101 -2.84 -0.51 -30.74
C GLU A 101 -1.93 0.72 -30.59
N GLY A 102 -0.84 0.60 -29.82
CA GLY A 102 0.17 1.65 -29.69
C GLY A 102 0.86 1.98 -31.01
N LYS A 103 1.25 0.95 -31.78
CA LYS A 103 1.83 1.12 -33.12
C LYS A 103 0.84 1.79 -34.07
N TYR A 104 -0.39 1.27 -34.15
CA TYR A 104 -1.44 1.82 -35.00
C TYR A 104 -1.69 3.32 -34.73
N LYS A 105 -1.84 3.70 -33.45
CA LYS A 105 -2.03 5.11 -33.07
C LYS A 105 -0.84 5.99 -33.43
N LYS A 106 0.39 5.47 -33.33
CA LYS A 106 1.61 6.21 -33.68
C LYS A 106 1.69 6.47 -35.18
N GLU A 107 1.50 5.43 -35.99
CA GLU A 107 1.50 5.52 -37.46
C GLU A 107 0.40 6.45 -37.97
N MET A 108 -0.84 6.27 -37.46
CA MET A 108 -1.97 7.13 -37.81
C MET A 108 -1.68 8.62 -37.51
N LYS A 109 -1.12 8.93 -36.34
CA LYS A 109 -0.71 10.31 -35.98
C LYS A 109 0.44 10.82 -36.85
N GLY A 110 1.34 9.94 -37.29
CA GLY A 110 2.41 10.26 -38.24
C GLY A 110 1.84 10.69 -39.59
N ALA A 111 1.07 9.81 -40.22
CA ALA A 111 0.45 10.06 -41.53
C ALA A 111 -0.42 11.32 -41.53
N LEU A 112 -1.23 11.53 -40.49
CA LEU A 112 -2.06 12.73 -40.37
C LEU A 112 -1.23 14.02 -40.29
N ARG A 113 -0.06 13.98 -39.64
CA ARG A 113 0.87 15.12 -39.58
C ARG A 113 1.49 15.42 -40.94
N GLU A 114 1.80 14.39 -41.73
CA GLU A 114 2.32 14.55 -43.09
C GLU A 114 1.28 15.16 -44.02
N ILE A 115 0.05 14.62 -44.02
CA ILE A 115 -1.07 15.18 -44.81
C ILE A 115 -1.30 16.67 -44.50
N ARG A 116 -1.20 17.05 -43.22
CA ARG A 116 -1.34 18.46 -42.81
C ARG A 116 -0.19 19.33 -43.33
N ARG A 117 1.06 18.84 -43.29
CA ARG A 117 2.22 19.54 -43.84
C ARG A 117 2.09 19.72 -45.35
N ASP A 118 1.68 18.68 -46.06
CA ASP A 118 1.49 18.73 -47.52
C ASP A 118 0.37 19.70 -47.91
N LYS A 119 -0.75 19.66 -47.19
CA LYS A 119 -1.85 20.61 -47.40
C LYS A 119 -1.37 22.06 -47.22
N ALA A 120 -0.61 22.35 -46.17
CA ALA A 120 -0.08 23.69 -45.92
C ALA A 120 0.91 24.12 -47.01
N TYR A 121 1.76 23.20 -47.47
CA TYR A 121 2.70 23.45 -48.55
C TYR A 121 1.97 23.77 -49.87
N ILE A 122 1.01 22.93 -50.28
CA ILE A 122 0.19 23.13 -51.48
C ILE A 122 -0.55 24.47 -51.42
N ALA A 123 -1.14 24.80 -50.27
CA ALA A 123 -1.83 26.08 -50.09
C ALA A 123 -0.86 27.26 -50.31
N SER A 124 0.33 27.20 -49.72
CA SER A 124 1.36 28.23 -49.86
C SER A 124 1.83 28.38 -51.31
N VAL A 125 2.02 27.27 -52.02
CA VAL A 125 2.39 27.27 -53.45
C VAL A 125 1.29 27.93 -54.29
N LYS A 126 0.03 27.54 -54.10
CA LYS A 126 -1.12 28.13 -54.82
C LYS A 126 -1.23 29.64 -54.59
N ILE A 127 -1.02 30.09 -53.35
CA ILE A 127 -1.03 31.52 -53.01
C ILE A 127 0.09 32.26 -53.75
N ARG A 128 1.32 31.73 -53.74
CA ARG A 128 2.46 32.33 -54.46
C ARG A 128 2.21 32.42 -55.97
N GLN A 129 1.68 31.35 -56.57
CA GLN A 129 1.32 31.34 -57.99
C GLN A 129 0.27 32.39 -58.33
N LYS A 130 -0.77 32.52 -57.49
CA LYS A 130 -1.82 33.53 -57.68
C LYS A 130 -1.26 34.95 -57.60
N ILE A 131 -0.47 35.26 -56.58
CA ILE A 131 0.18 36.57 -56.40
C ILE A 131 1.08 36.89 -57.60
N HIS A 132 1.87 35.92 -58.06
CA HIS A 132 2.73 36.10 -59.22
C HIS A 132 1.94 36.40 -60.50
N GLY A 133 0.87 35.65 -60.76
CA GLY A 133 -0.03 35.89 -61.88
C GLY A 133 -0.70 37.27 -61.81
N ASP A 134 -1.14 37.69 -60.63
CA ASP A 134 -1.73 39.02 -60.41
C ASP A 134 -0.72 40.16 -60.63
N ASN A 135 0.54 39.98 -60.20
CA ASN A 135 1.60 40.96 -60.45
C ASN A 135 1.87 41.11 -61.94
N ILE A 136 2.04 40.00 -62.68
CA ILE A 136 2.24 40.02 -64.14
C ILE A 136 1.06 40.71 -64.83
N ARG A 137 -0.17 40.38 -64.44
CA ARG A 137 -1.38 41.00 -65.01
C ARG A 137 -1.39 42.50 -64.75
N LYS A 138 -1.08 42.94 -63.52
CA LYS A 138 -1.04 44.35 -63.15
C LYS A 138 0.02 45.12 -63.95
N GLU A 139 1.19 44.55 -64.15
CA GLU A 139 2.26 45.14 -64.97
C GLU A 139 1.84 45.28 -66.43
N LYS A 140 1.28 44.21 -67.03
CA LYS A 140 0.76 44.25 -68.41
C LYS A 140 -0.33 45.30 -68.60
N VAL A 141 -1.29 45.36 -67.67
CA VAL A 141 -2.37 46.37 -67.70
C VAL A 141 -1.79 47.78 -67.60
N LYS A 142 -0.82 48.01 -66.70
CA LYS A 142 -0.14 49.31 -66.57
C LYS A 142 0.56 49.73 -67.86
N GLN A 143 1.18 48.79 -68.57
CA GLN A 143 1.81 49.04 -69.86
C GLN A 143 0.78 49.43 -70.93
N ILE A 144 -0.34 48.71 -71.03
CA ILE A 144 -1.43 49.04 -71.97
C ILE A 144 -1.96 50.46 -71.71
N TYR A 145 -2.22 50.83 -70.45
CA TYR A 145 -2.67 52.19 -70.11
C TYR A 145 -1.64 53.27 -70.44
N LYS A 146 -0.35 52.98 -70.25
CA LYS A 146 0.74 53.88 -70.65
C LYS A 146 0.73 54.10 -72.16
N ASP A 147 0.63 53.03 -72.95
CA ASP A 147 0.62 53.10 -74.41
C ASP A 147 -0.62 53.85 -74.93
N ALA A 148 -1.80 53.58 -74.36
CA ALA A 148 -3.03 54.31 -74.67
C ALA A 148 -2.91 55.81 -74.33
N SER A 149 -2.26 56.16 -73.22
CA SER A 149 -2.01 57.57 -72.86
C SER A 149 -1.08 58.27 -73.85
N ILE A 150 -0.08 57.57 -74.40
CA ILE A 150 0.83 58.10 -75.43
C ILE A 150 0.03 58.39 -76.71
N GLN A 151 -0.78 57.43 -77.17
CA GLN A 151 -1.63 57.59 -78.36
C GLN A 151 -2.61 58.77 -78.22
N GLN A 152 -3.25 58.93 -77.05
CA GLN A 152 -4.13 60.07 -76.81
C GLN A 152 -3.37 61.40 -76.85
N GLY A 153 -2.14 61.42 -76.33
CA GLY A 153 -1.24 62.58 -76.41
C GLY A 153 -0.88 62.96 -77.85
N GLU A 154 -0.58 61.97 -78.69
CA GLU A 154 -0.32 62.16 -80.13
C GLU A 154 -1.56 62.70 -80.87
N LEU A 155 -2.74 62.13 -80.59
CA LEU A 155 -4.00 62.57 -81.18
C LEU A 155 -4.33 64.01 -80.80
N ASN A 156 -4.08 64.40 -79.55
CA ASN A 156 -4.23 65.78 -79.10
C ASN A 156 -3.24 66.74 -79.78
N LYS A 157 -2.01 66.31 -80.07
CA LYS A 157 -1.04 67.12 -80.86
C LYS A 157 -1.54 67.31 -82.29
N LEU A 158 -2.00 66.25 -82.94
CA LEU A 158 -2.60 66.29 -84.28
C LEU A 158 -3.79 67.28 -84.36
N LYS A 159 -4.66 67.28 -83.35
CA LYS A 159 -5.78 68.23 -83.25
C LYS A 159 -5.36 69.70 -83.08
N ARG A 160 -4.17 69.99 -82.57
CA ARG A 160 -3.67 71.36 -82.38
C ARG A 160 -2.94 71.93 -83.60
N VAL A 161 -2.45 71.05 -84.47
CA VAL A 161 -1.74 71.43 -85.71
C VAL A 161 -2.73 71.67 -86.87
N LYS A 162 -3.95 71.14 -86.76
CA LYS A 162 -5.08 71.42 -87.64
C LYS A 162 -5.83 72.67 -87.21
#